data_AF-A0A433P630-F1
#
_entry.id   AF-A0A433P630-F1
#
_cell.length_a   1.000
_cell.length_b   1.000
_cell.length_c   1.000
_cell.angle_alpha   90.00
_cell.angle_beta   90.00
_cell.angle_gamma   90.00
#
_symmetry.space_group_name_H-M   'P 1'
#
loop_
_entity.id
_entity.type
_entity.pdbx_description
1 polymer ?
#
loop_
_entity_poly.entity_id
_entity_poly.type
_entity_poly.pdbx_seq_one_letter_code
_entity_poly.pdbx_strand_id
1 'polypeptide(L)' 'MDFNKLFSVKDKVVLVTGGSRGIGEMIATGYVAGGAKVYISSRSVDACDKVKRDITKPFPSLRSRKARLNF' A
#
# COMPACT_ATOMS: atom_id res chain seq x y z
N MET A 1 -16.09 22.18 0.94
CA MET A 1 -15.91 20.73 1.15
C MET A 1 -14.43 20.45 1.31
N ASP A 2 -14.04 19.63 2.31
CA ASP A 2 -12.66 19.18 2.45
C ASP A 2 -12.47 17.85 1.70
N PHE A 3 -11.84 17.93 0.54
CA PHE A 3 -11.58 16.77 -0.32
C PHE A 3 -10.59 15.78 0.30
N ASN A 4 -9.65 16.24 1.12
CA ASN A 4 -8.69 15.35 1.77
C ASN A 4 -9.38 14.44 2.78
N LYS A 5 -10.39 14.96 3.48
CA LYS A 5 -11.21 14.15 4.40
C LYS A 5 -12.14 13.21 3.65
N LEU A 6 -12.76 13.67 2.56
CA LEU A 6 -13.72 12.88 1.79
C LEU A 6 -13.08 11.67 1.10
N PHE A 7 -11.85 11.83 0.58
CA PHE A 7 -11.13 10.80 -0.17
C PHE A 7 -9.99 10.16 0.62
N SER A 8 -9.91 10.39 1.94
CA SER A 8 -8.87 9.78 2.76
C SER A 8 -9.03 8.27 2.82
N VAL A 9 -7.93 7.56 2.59
CA VAL A 9 -7.83 6.10 2.76
C VAL A 9 -7.03 5.72 4.00
N LYS A 10 -6.62 6.72 4.80
CA LYS A 10 -5.84 6.51 6.01
C LYS A 10 -6.62 5.60 6.97
N ASP A 11 -5.91 4.65 7.58
CA ASP A 11 -6.44 3.70 8.56
C ASP A 11 -7.55 2.77 8.00
N LYS A 12 -7.72 2.70 6.67
CA LYS A 12 -8.59 1.72 6.00
C LYS A 12 -7.85 0.42 5.71
N VAL A 13 -8.59 -0.67 5.60
CA VAL A 13 -8.10 -1.97 5.13
C VAL A 13 -8.52 -2.16 3.67
N VAL A 14 -7.56 -2.49 2.80
CA VAL A 14 -7.77 -2.63 1.35
C VAL A 14 -7.21 -3.97 0.87
N LEU A 15 -7.98 -4.68 0.04
CA LEU A 15 -7.53 -5.88 -0.67
C LEU A 15 -7.39 -5.57 -2.16
N VAL A 16 -6.19 -5.75 -2.71
CA VAL A 16 -5.92 -5.62 -4.15
C VAL A 16 -5.68 -7.00 -4.74
N THR A 17 -6.64 -7.50 -5.53
CA THR A 17 -6.47 -8.70 -6.33
C THR A 17 -5.61 -8.39 -7.57
N GLY A 18 -4.79 -9.34 -8.00
CA GLY A 18 -3.81 -9.09 -9.07
C GLY A 18 -2.72 -8.09 -8.70
N GLY A 19 -2.48 -7.85 -7.40
CA GLY A 19 -1.60 -6.79 -6.89
C GLY A 19 -0.08 -7.03 -7.04
N SER A 20 0.34 -8.13 -7.69
CA SER A 20 1.75 -8.54 -7.74
C SER A 20 2.56 -7.98 -8.91
N ARG A 21 1.95 -7.17 -9.79
CA ARG A 21 2.61 -6.49 -10.92
C ARG A 21 1.74 -5.39 -11.53
N GLY A 22 2.35 -4.54 -12.38
CA GLY A 22 1.64 -3.63 -13.27
C GLY A 22 0.67 -2.69 -12.53
N ILE A 23 -0.57 -2.58 -13.02
CA ILE A 23 -1.57 -1.69 -12.43
C ILE A 23 -1.92 -2.07 -11.00
N GLY A 24 -2.05 -3.37 -10.70
CA GLY A 24 -2.37 -3.83 -9.34
C GLY A 24 -1.29 -3.43 -8.33
N GLU A 25 -0.02 -3.52 -8.73
CA GLU A 25 1.10 -3.05 -7.91
C GLU A 25 1.07 -1.53 -7.70
N MET A 26 0.80 -0.75 -8.76
CA MET A 26 0.69 0.71 -8.66
C MET A 26 -0.47 1.13 -7.73
N ILE A 27 -1.62 0.45 -7.82
CA ILE A 27 -2.77 0.68 -6.94
C ILE A 27 -2.42 0.37 -5.49
N ALA A 28 -1.82 -0.79 -5.22
CA ALA A 28 -1.40 -1.18 -3.88
C ALA A 28 -0.41 -0.17 -3.29
N THR A 29 0.55 0.28 -4.10
CA THR A 29 1.53 1.32 -3.74
C THR A 29 0.85 2.62 -3.34
N GLY A 30 -0.12 3.09 -4.12
CA GLY A 30 -0.88 4.30 -3.83
C GLY A 30 -1.65 4.22 -2.50
N TYR A 31 -2.29 3.09 -2.23
CA TYR A 31 -3.00 2.88 -0.95
C TYR A 31 -2.05 2.84 0.25
N VAL A 32 -0.89 2.19 0.13
CA VAL A 32 0.14 2.19 1.18
C VAL A 32 0.65 3.61 1.44
N ALA A 33 0.95 4.37 0.38
CA ALA A 33 1.36 5.78 0.49
C ALA A 33 0.26 6.66 1.14
N GLY A 34 -1.01 6.34 0.90
CA GLY A 34 -2.18 6.97 1.53
C GLY A 34 -2.41 6.58 3.00
N GLY A 35 -1.60 5.67 3.56
CA GLY A 35 -1.70 5.23 4.96
C GLY A 35 -2.77 4.16 5.21
N ALA A 36 -3.18 3.42 4.18
CA ALA A 36 -4.04 2.25 4.33
C ALA A 36 -3.22 1.00 4.72
N LYS A 37 -3.86 0.05 5.39
CA LYS A 37 -3.37 -1.33 5.51
C LYS A 37 -3.76 -2.10 4.25
N VAL A 38 -2.79 -2.59 3.50
CA VAL A 38 -3.02 -3.19 2.18
C VAL A 38 -2.64 -4.66 2.18
N TYR A 39 -3.55 -5.49 1.67
CA TYR A 39 -3.31 -6.89 1.31
C TYR A 39 -3.28 -7.01 -0.20
N ILE A 40 -2.35 -7.79 -0.72
CA ILE A 40 -2.28 -8.13 -2.15
C ILE A 40 -2.47 -9.62 -2.35
N SER A 41 -3.18 -10.00 -3.39
CA SER A 41 -3.39 -11.40 -3.78
C SER A 41 -3.03 -11.62 -5.24
N SER A 42 -2.38 -12.75 -5.52
CA SER A 42 -2.08 -13.21 -6.88
C SER A 42 -1.83 -14.72 -6.89
N ARG A 43 -1.63 -15.29 -8.07
CA ARG A 43 -1.32 -16.72 -8.25
C ARG A 43 0.13 -17.11 -7.87
N SER A 44 1.00 -16.14 -7.59
CA SER A 44 2.39 -16.37 -7.23
C SER A 44 2.69 -15.70 -5.89
N VAL A 45 3.03 -16.53 -4.90
CA VAL A 45 3.42 -16.08 -3.56
C VAL A 45 4.70 -15.24 -3.64
N ASP A 46 5.71 -15.72 -4.36
CA ASP A 46 6.99 -15.02 -4.52
C ASP A 46 6.82 -13.60 -5.12
N ALA A 47 5.92 -13.46 -6.09
CA ALA A 47 5.62 -12.15 -6.68
C ALA A 47 4.92 -11.23 -5.68
N CYS A 48 4.00 -11.74 -4.87
CA CYS A 48 3.40 -10.98 -3.77
C CYS A 48 4.45 -10.56 -2.74
N ASP A 49 5.34 -11.46 -2.33
CA ASP A 49 6.37 -11.17 -1.34
C ASP A 49 7.42 -10.17 -1.82
N LYS A 50 7.74 -10.19 -3.12
CA LYS A 50 8.55 -9.15 -3.74
C LYS A 50 7.87 -7.78 -3.62
N VAL A 51 6.62 -7.66 -4.08
CA VAL A 51 5.89 -6.39 -4.03
C VAL A 51 5.71 -5.90 -2.60
N LYS A 52 5.34 -6.79 -1.66
CA LYS A 52 5.25 -6.47 -0.23
C LYS A 52 6.54 -5.83 0.28
N ARG A 53 7.71 -6.40 -0.04
CA ARG A 53 9.02 -5.85 0.36
C ARG A 53 9.32 -4.51 -0.31
N ASP A 54 8.89 -4.31 -1.54
CA ASP A 54 9.17 -3.08 -2.29
C ASP A 54 8.31 -1.91 -1.81
N ILE A 55 7.02 -2.12 -1.59
CA ILE A 55 6.07 -1.04 -1.24
C ILE A 55 6.05 -0.70 0.26
N THR A 56 6.59 -1.57 1.12
CA THR A 56 6.72 -1.30 2.57
C THR A 56 7.98 -0.51 2.92
N LYS A 57 8.89 -0.29 1.96
CA LYS A 57 10.04 0.60 2.16
C LYS A 57 9.50 2.03 2.35
N PRO A 58 9.96 2.75 3.39
CA PRO A 58 9.53 4.12 3.59
C PRO A 58 9.90 4.97 2.37
N PHE A 59 8.91 5.64 1.78
CA PHE A 59 9.14 6.61 0.73
C PHE A 59 10.14 7.67 1.22
N PRO A 60 11.13 8.08 0.40
CA PRO A 60 12.13 9.07 0.80
C PRO A 60 11.55 10.38 1.37
N SER A 61 10.37 10.78 0.88
CA SER A 61 9.64 11.98 1.32
C SER A 61 8.83 11.82 2.62
N LEU A 62 8.68 10.60 3.15
CA LEU A 62 7.86 10.27 4.33
C LEU A 62 8.69 9.94 5.60
N ARG A 63 10.00 10.21 5.59
CA ARG A 63 10.94 9.94 6.70
C ARG A 63 10.56 10.57 8.05
N SER A 64 9.65 11.53 8.09
CA SER A 64 9.26 12.25 9.32
C SER A 64 8.12 11.62 10.12
N ARG A 65 7.45 10.57 9.62
CA ARG A 65 6.43 9.84 10.40
C ARG A 65 6.87 8.39 10.58
N LYS A 66 7.30 8.06 11.81
CA LYS A 66 7.59 6.68 12.28
C LYS A 66 6.57 5.71 11.67
N ALA A 67 6.98 4.97 10.66
CA ALA A 67 6.24 3.84 10.13
C ALA A 67 6.21 2.78 11.24
N ARG A 68 5.13 2.77 12.02
CA ARG A 68 4.87 1.70 12.98
C ARG A 68 4.51 0.49 12.13
N LEU A 69 5.48 -0.40 11.90
CA LEU A 69 5.25 -1.71 11.32
C LEU A 69 4.24 -2.43 12.22
N ASN A 70 3.01 -2.55 11.73
CA ASN A 70 2.06 -3.53 12.21
C ASN A 70 1.68 -4.36 10.98
N PHE A 71 2.31 -5.54 10.85
CA PHE A 71 1.72 -6.62 10.08
C PHE A 71 0.37 -7.00 10.72
#